data_AF-A0A2S3IFB2-F1
#
_entry.id   AF-A0A2S3IFB2-F1
#
_cell.length_a   1.000
_cell.length_b   1.000
_cell.length_c   1.000
_cell.angle_alpha   90.00
_cell.angle_beta   90.00
_cell.angle_gamma   90.00
#
_symmetry.space_group_name_H-M   'P 1'
#
loop_
_entity.id
_entity.type
_entity.pdbx_description
1 polymer ?
#
loop_
_entity_poly.entity_id
_entity_poly.type
_entity_poly.pdbx_seq_one_letter_code
_entity_poly.pdbx_strand_id
1 'polypeptide(L)'
;MAPPNESKPTPKVAATPAPKLAANAAKGGPASSSAPCLFSLQDGELSVGGGNKAALLTGVPGNVTLTPFAEAFDPAASDAPRELAERAAANARRGAFLGFTLLAPASRAPYRVGRLAGPRRFLSVFRFKTWWSTAWAGRRGRDLQMETQWVLLEVPELAGAGAGYVLVLPLVQGGFRSAIFPGDDNGVVICAESGSEAVTGTDFRRIAYVHAGDASLPRC
;
A
#
# COMPACT_ATOMS: atom_id res chain seq x y z
N MET A 1 -44.47 42.40 -21.35
CA MET A 1 -43.22 42.24 -22.13
C MET A 1 -42.18 43.14 -21.48
N ALA A 2 -41.19 42.56 -20.80
CA ALA A 2 -40.11 43.28 -20.11
C ALA A 2 -38.76 42.75 -20.63
N PRO A 3 -37.71 43.59 -20.78
CA PRO A 3 -36.43 43.19 -21.36
C PRO A 3 -35.52 42.45 -20.36
N PRO A 4 -34.44 41.78 -20.85
CA PRO A 4 -33.80 40.67 -20.17
C PRO A 4 -32.62 41.07 -19.27
N ASN A 5 -32.52 40.36 -18.14
CA ASN A 5 -31.32 39.84 -17.47
C ASN A 5 -30.00 40.65 -17.59
N GLU A 6 -29.70 41.49 -16.59
CA GLU A 6 -28.32 41.93 -16.28
C GLU A 6 -27.65 40.96 -15.29
N SER A 7 -26.56 40.33 -15.71
CA SER A 7 -25.71 39.52 -14.85
C SER A 7 -24.87 40.40 -13.92
N LYS A 8 -25.04 40.26 -12.60
CA LYS A 8 -24.15 40.87 -11.59
C LYS A 8 -22.74 40.24 -11.65
N PRO A 9 -21.66 41.02 -11.54
CA PRO A 9 -20.30 40.48 -11.48
C PRO A 9 -20.03 39.83 -10.12
N THR A 10 -19.43 38.63 -10.16
CA THR A 10 -18.99 37.87 -8.99
C THR A 10 -17.71 38.51 -8.41
N PRO A 11 -17.59 38.70 -7.09
CA PRO A 11 -16.37 39.26 -6.50
C PRO A 11 -15.19 38.29 -6.64
N LYS A 12 -14.03 38.82 -7.08
CA LYS A 12 -12.76 38.09 -7.14
C LYS A 12 -12.25 37.82 -5.71
N VAL A 13 -12.13 36.55 -5.34
CA VAL A 13 -11.42 36.12 -4.13
C VAL A 13 -9.91 36.17 -4.41
N ALA A 14 -9.17 36.94 -3.62
CA ALA A 14 -7.73 37.03 -3.69
C ALA A 14 -7.08 35.72 -3.19
N ALA A 15 -6.08 35.23 -3.92
CA ALA A 15 -5.32 34.04 -3.56
C ALA A 15 -4.39 34.33 -2.37
N THR A 16 -4.57 33.58 -1.28
CA THR A 16 -3.66 33.57 -0.13
C THR A 16 -2.36 32.83 -0.51
N PRO A 17 -1.16 33.37 -0.23
CA PRO A 17 0.08 32.68 -0.55
C PRO A 17 0.26 31.44 0.34
N ALA A 18 0.72 30.35 -0.26
CA ALA A 18 1.06 29.10 0.42
C ALA A 18 2.19 29.31 1.45
N PRO A 19 2.14 28.68 2.64
CA PRO A 19 3.21 28.79 3.61
C PRO A 19 4.46 28.05 3.11
N LYS A 20 5.63 28.69 3.25
CA LYS A 20 6.94 28.11 2.96
C LYS A 20 7.22 26.96 3.94
N LEU A 21 7.53 25.78 3.41
CA LEU A 21 7.95 24.62 4.20
C LEU A 21 9.35 24.87 4.78
N ALA A 22 9.44 25.10 6.08
CA ALA A 22 10.71 25.15 6.80
C ALA A 22 11.25 23.73 7.03
N ALA A 23 12.52 23.51 6.68
CA ALA A 23 13.24 22.29 6.99
C ALA A 23 13.55 22.25 8.49
N ASN A 24 12.86 21.39 9.24
CA ASN A 24 13.23 21.08 10.62
C ASN A 24 13.94 19.72 10.65
N ALA A 25 15.25 19.76 10.88
CA ALA A 25 16.04 18.64 11.33
C ALA A 25 15.59 18.26 12.76
N ALA A 26 14.94 17.11 12.90
CA ALA A 26 14.58 16.56 14.21
C ALA A 26 15.77 15.80 14.79
N LYS A 27 16.25 16.26 15.95
CA LYS A 27 17.25 15.63 16.82
C LYS A 27 16.76 14.26 17.28
N GLY A 28 17.62 13.25 17.19
CA GLY A 28 17.36 11.89 17.66
C GLY A 28 17.19 11.82 19.18
N GLY A 29 16.01 11.36 19.61
CA GLY A 29 15.79 10.81 20.95
C GLY A 29 16.31 9.37 21.06
N PRO A 30 16.40 8.80 22.28
CA PRO A 30 16.99 7.47 22.49
C PRO A 30 16.12 6.41 21.81
N ALA A 31 16.72 5.66 20.89
CA ALA A 31 16.07 4.56 20.19
C ALA A 31 15.66 3.48 21.20
N SER A 32 14.36 3.34 21.45
CA SER A 32 13.82 2.09 21.98
C SER A 32 14.16 1.01 20.95
N SER A 33 14.84 -0.06 21.38
CA SER A 33 15.27 -1.14 20.47
C SER A 33 14.07 -1.97 20.02
N SER A 34 13.22 -1.39 19.18
CA SER A 34 12.19 -2.13 18.47
C SER A 34 12.90 -3.03 17.46
N ALA A 35 12.51 -4.31 17.43
CA ALA A 35 13.07 -5.25 16.47
C ALA A 35 12.81 -4.73 15.04
N PRO A 36 13.77 -4.88 14.11
CA PRO A 36 13.67 -4.31 12.77
C PRO A 36 12.46 -4.87 12.01
N CYS A 37 11.97 -4.08 11.03
CA CYS A 37 10.92 -4.52 10.12
C CYS A 37 11.30 -5.83 9.45
N LEU A 38 10.34 -6.75 9.36
CA LEU A 38 10.52 -8.03 8.68
C LEU A 38 10.58 -7.89 7.17
N PHE A 39 10.07 -6.78 6.61
CA PHE A 39 10.14 -6.52 5.19
C PHE A 39 11.38 -5.70 4.85
N SER A 40 11.98 -6.00 3.70
CA SER A 40 13.10 -5.24 3.14
C SER A 40 12.91 -5.07 1.64
N LEU A 41 13.31 -3.90 1.11
CA LEU A 41 13.36 -3.61 -0.32
C LEU A 41 14.79 -3.25 -0.67
N GLN A 42 15.51 -4.16 -1.33
CA GLN A 42 16.93 -4.02 -1.66
C GLN A 42 17.18 -4.65 -3.02
N ASP A 43 18.05 -4.04 -3.84
CA ASP A 43 18.50 -4.59 -5.14
C ASP A 43 17.36 -5.03 -6.09
N GLY A 44 16.25 -4.31 -6.08
CA GLY A 44 15.08 -4.62 -6.91
C GLY A 44 14.28 -5.84 -6.42
N GLU A 45 14.44 -6.23 -5.16
CA GLU A 45 13.73 -7.33 -4.53
C GLU A 45 12.99 -6.86 -3.26
N LEU A 46 11.68 -7.13 -3.19
CA LEU A 46 10.91 -7.02 -1.96
C LEU A 46 10.90 -8.39 -1.28
N SER A 47 11.41 -8.47 -0.05
CA SER A 47 11.58 -9.72 0.70
C SER A 47 11.02 -9.60 2.10
N VAL A 48 10.64 -10.74 2.67
CA VAL A 48 10.17 -10.87 4.05
C VAL A 48 11.07 -11.83 4.82
N GLY A 49 11.31 -11.57 6.10
CA GLY A 49 12.08 -12.43 7.00
C GLY A 49 13.30 -11.73 7.61
N GLY A 50 13.87 -12.36 8.63
CA GLY A 50 15.08 -11.92 9.32
C GLY A 50 16.31 -12.68 8.83
N GLY A 51 16.80 -13.60 9.67
CA GLY A 51 17.96 -14.46 9.34
C GLY A 51 17.71 -15.42 8.17
N ASN A 52 16.47 -15.90 8.01
CA ASN A 52 16.01 -16.54 6.77
C ASN A 52 15.08 -15.57 6.05
N LYS A 53 15.24 -15.43 4.73
CA LYS A 53 14.50 -14.47 3.90
C LYS A 53 13.78 -15.18 2.76
N ALA A 54 12.60 -14.69 2.42
CA ALA A 54 11.83 -15.12 1.26
C ALA A 54 11.55 -13.91 0.35
N ALA A 55 12.01 -13.99 -0.89
CA ALA A 55 11.69 -13.00 -1.93
C ALA A 55 10.19 -13.04 -2.23
N LEU A 56 9.49 -11.90 -2.22
CA LEU A 56 8.07 -11.74 -2.55
C LEU A 56 7.88 -11.18 -3.96
N LEU A 57 8.58 -10.08 -4.27
CA LEU A 57 8.60 -9.47 -5.59
C LEU A 57 10.04 -9.32 -6.08
N THR A 58 10.26 -9.58 -7.36
CA THR A 58 11.54 -9.39 -8.05
C THR A 58 11.38 -8.39 -9.19
N GLY A 59 12.48 -7.73 -9.58
CA GLY A 59 12.45 -6.69 -10.61
C GLY A 59 11.61 -5.49 -10.19
N VAL A 60 11.64 -5.15 -8.90
CA VAL A 60 10.95 -3.99 -8.31
C VAL A 60 11.60 -2.70 -8.83
N PRO A 61 10.84 -1.79 -9.48
CA PRO A 61 11.39 -0.52 -9.97
C PRO A 61 11.89 0.41 -8.85
N GLY A 62 12.88 1.26 -9.14
CA GLY A 62 13.55 2.09 -8.12
C GLY A 62 12.70 3.21 -7.51
N ASN A 63 11.53 3.53 -8.08
CA ASN A 63 10.57 4.48 -7.52
C ASN A 63 9.46 3.81 -6.69
N VAL A 64 9.49 2.48 -6.56
CA VAL A 64 8.70 1.75 -5.56
C VAL A 64 9.34 1.96 -4.19
N THR A 65 8.49 2.18 -3.20
CA THR A 65 8.91 2.49 -1.83
C THR A 65 8.34 1.47 -0.86
N LEU A 66 9.10 1.22 0.20
CA LEU A 66 8.68 0.44 1.34
C LEU A 66 8.87 1.30 2.60
N THR A 67 7.82 1.51 3.37
CA THR A 67 7.86 2.25 4.64
C THR A 67 7.43 1.34 5.76
N PRO A 68 8.31 0.96 6.70
CA PRO A 68 7.93 0.18 7.87
C PRO A 68 6.71 0.78 8.60
N PHE A 69 5.78 -0.07 9.04
CA PHE A 69 4.57 0.41 9.73
C PHE A 69 4.91 1.20 10.99
N ALA A 70 5.94 0.77 11.72
CA ALA A 70 6.43 1.44 12.93
C ALA A 70 6.87 2.91 12.70
N GLU A 71 7.28 3.28 11.49
CA GLU A 71 7.69 4.65 11.17
C GLU A 71 6.49 5.58 10.89
N ALA A 72 5.33 5.00 10.57
CA ALA A 72 4.14 5.73 10.17
C ALA A 72 2.97 5.59 11.17
N PHE A 73 3.18 4.86 12.27
CA PHE A 73 2.16 4.59 13.27
C PHE A 73 2.61 5.07 14.65
N ASP A 74 1.90 6.06 15.18
CA ASP A 74 2.02 6.48 16.57
C ASP A 74 0.80 5.96 17.36
N PRO A 75 0.99 4.98 18.27
CA PRO A 75 -0.10 4.44 19.06
C PRO A 75 -0.79 5.49 19.95
N ALA A 76 -0.04 6.52 20.39
CA ALA A 76 -0.58 7.57 21.26
C ALA A 76 -1.46 8.58 20.51
N ALA A 77 -1.24 8.72 19.19
CA ALA A 77 -2.03 9.58 18.32
C ALA A 77 -3.17 8.83 17.59
N SER A 78 -3.32 7.52 17.80
CA SER A 78 -4.35 6.71 17.16
C SER A 78 -5.74 6.97 17.77
N ASP A 79 -6.75 7.05 16.90
CA ASP A 79 -8.17 7.12 17.25
C ASP A 79 -8.80 5.73 17.52
N ALA A 80 -8.03 4.66 17.35
CA ALA A 80 -8.47 3.30 17.64
C ALA A 80 -8.56 3.07 19.17
N PRO A 81 -9.41 2.11 19.62
CA PRO A 81 -9.38 1.62 20.99
C PRO A 81 -7.95 1.28 21.42
N ARG A 82 -7.57 1.72 22.63
CA ARG A 82 -6.19 1.60 23.15
C ARG A 82 -5.61 0.20 23.01
N GLU A 83 -6.40 -0.82 23.32
CA GLU A 83 -5.98 -2.23 23.20
C GLU A 83 -5.64 -2.62 21.75
N LEU A 84 -6.37 -2.10 20.76
CA LEU A 84 -6.07 -2.33 19.35
C LEU A 84 -4.81 -1.59 18.91
N ALA A 85 -4.63 -0.35 19.36
CA ALA A 85 -3.43 0.43 19.07
C ALA A 85 -2.17 -0.22 19.67
N GLU A 86 -2.23 -0.69 20.91
CA GLU A 86 -1.15 -1.43 21.57
C GLU A 86 -0.83 -2.75 20.85
N ARG A 87 -1.86 -3.49 20.41
CA ARG A 87 -1.67 -4.71 19.60
C ARG A 87 -1.05 -4.43 18.24
N ALA A 88 -1.45 -3.34 17.59
CA ALA A 88 -0.84 -2.91 16.32
C ALA A 88 0.63 -2.53 16.52
N ALA A 89 0.95 -1.80 17.59
CA ALA A 89 2.30 -1.44 17.97
C ALA A 89 3.18 -2.68 18.23
N ALA A 90 2.66 -3.65 19.00
CA ALA A 90 3.34 -4.90 19.29
C ALA A 90 3.65 -5.73 18.03
N ASN A 91 2.83 -5.57 16.97
CA ASN A 91 3.01 -6.24 15.68
C ASN A 91 3.62 -5.34 14.60
N ALA A 92 4.09 -4.13 14.94
CA ALA A 92 4.49 -3.14 13.96
C ALA A 92 5.62 -3.62 13.02
N ARG A 93 6.56 -4.42 13.55
CA ARG A 93 7.65 -5.00 12.76
C ARG A 93 7.18 -5.95 11.64
N ARG A 94 5.96 -6.50 11.76
CA ARG A 94 5.37 -7.43 10.80
C ARG A 94 4.66 -6.72 9.65
N GLY A 95 4.57 -5.39 9.68
CA GLY A 95 3.85 -4.59 8.71
C GLY A 95 4.76 -3.58 8.01
N ALA A 96 4.44 -3.30 6.74
CA ALA A 96 5.01 -2.19 6.01
C ALA A 96 4.00 -1.64 5.00
N PHE A 97 4.19 -0.41 4.57
CA PHE A 97 3.48 0.21 3.47
C PHE A 97 4.28 0.06 2.19
N LEU A 98 3.66 -0.50 1.16
CA LEU A 98 4.18 -0.59 -0.20
C LEU A 98 3.54 0.51 -1.05
N GLY A 99 4.35 1.19 -1.85
CA GLY A 99 3.84 2.24 -2.72
C GLY A 99 4.83 2.65 -3.77
N PHE A 100 4.56 3.78 -4.43
CA PHE A 100 5.41 4.31 -5.48
C PHE A 100 5.26 5.82 -5.62
N THR A 101 6.15 6.43 -6.39
CA THR A 101 6.08 7.85 -6.77
C THR A 101 6.09 8.00 -8.29
N LEU A 102 5.45 9.06 -8.78
CA LEU A 102 5.40 9.43 -10.20
C LEU A 102 6.14 10.73 -10.46
N LEU A 103 6.65 10.88 -11.68
CA LEU A 103 7.27 12.12 -12.15
C LEU A 103 6.24 13.21 -12.49
N ALA A 104 5.02 12.81 -12.85
CA ALA A 104 3.94 13.72 -13.21
C ALA A 104 2.63 13.33 -12.49
N PRO A 105 1.78 14.30 -12.10
CA PRO A 105 0.51 14.02 -11.45
C PRO A 105 -0.43 13.20 -12.34
N ALA A 106 -1.14 12.25 -11.75
CA ALA A 106 -2.16 11.47 -12.43
C ALA A 106 -3.40 11.27 -11.54
N SER A 107 -4.59 11.27 -12.14
CA SER A 107 -5.84 10.85 -11.49
C SER A 107 -5.99 9.32 -11.48
N ARG A 108 -5.30 8.63 -12.39
CA ARG A 108 -5.23 7.17 -12.48
C ARG A 108 -3.80 6.73 -12.82
N ALA A 109 -3.23 5.91 -11.95
CA ALA A 109 -1.82 5.54 -11.96
C ALA A 109 -1.63 4.03 -11.78
N PRO A 110 -1.81 3.22 -12.84
CA PRO A 110 -1.36 1.83 -12.83
C PRO A 110 0.17 1.79 -12.82
N TYR A 111 0.76 1.28 -11.74
CA TYR A 111 2.20 1.20 -11.59
C TYR A 111 2.67 -0.23 -11.30
N ARG A 112 3.64 -0.72 -12.07
CA ARG A 112 4.23 -2.05 -11.87
C ARG A 112 5.11 -2.03 -10.62
N VAL A 113 4.80 -2.87 -9.65
CA VAL A 113 5.58 -2.98 -8.40
C VAL A 113 6.55 -4.16 -8.39
N GLY A 114 6.56 -4.97 -9.44
CA GLY A 114 7.51 -6.07 -9.64
C GLY A 114 6.86 -7.28 -10.32
N ARG A 115 7.45 -8.46 -10.10
CA ARG A 115 6.91 -9.78 -10.47
C ARG A 115 6.92 -10.68 -9.24
N LEU A 116 5.88 -11.51 -9.05
CA LEU A 116 5.90 -12.52 -7.98
C LEU A 116 7.16 -13.39 -8.11
N ALA A 117 7.87 -13.57 -7.00
CA ALA A 117 9.08 -14.39 -6.96
C ALA A 117 8.73 -15.89 -7.14
N GLY A 118 9.17 -16.47 -8.26
CA GLY A 118 8.91 -17.86 -8.59
C GLY A 118 7.41 -18.23 -8.65
N PRO A 119 7.08 -19.53 -8.71
CA PRO A 119 5.70 -20.00 -8.64
C PRO A 119 5.20 -20.04 -7.20
N ARG A 120 4.68 -18.91 -6.68
CA ARG A 120 4.18 -18.77 -5.31
C ARG A 120 2.66 -18.83 -5.23
N ARG A 121 2.13 -19.81 -4.49
CA ARG A 121 0.67 -19.93 -4.27
C ARG A 121 0.11 -18.68 -3.59
N PHE A 122 -1.06 -18.26 -4.05
CA PHE A 122 -1.82 -17.21 -3.41
C PHE A 122 -3.31 -17.48 -3.49
N LEU A 123 -4.03 -16.92 -2.51
CA LEU A 123 -5.47 -16.69 -2.56
C LEU A 123 -5.71 -15.19 -2.72
N SER A 124 -6.70 -14.79 -3.49
CA SER A 124 -7.06 -13.40 -3.70
C SER A 124 -8.56 -13.23 -3.78
N VAL A 125 -9.04 -12.02 -3.54
CA VAL A 125 -10.43 -11.63 -3.82
C VAL A 125 -10.40 -10.48 -4.81
N PHE A 126 -11.23 -10.56 -5.84
CA PHE A 126 -11.32 -9.53 -6.87
C PHE A 126 -12.76 -9.13 -7.14
N ARG A 127 -12.96 -7.90 -7.62
CA ARG A 127 -14.26 -7.34 -7.95
C ARG A 127 -14.49 -7.46 -9.46
N PHE A 128 -15.48 -8.24 -9.87
CA PHE A 128 -15.83 -8.40 -11.30
C PHE A 128 -17.11 -7.67 -11.71
N LYS A 129 -17.89 -7.19 -10.73
CA LYS A 129 -19.04 -6.28 -10.90
C LYS A 129 -19.13 -5.40 -9.66
N THR A 130 -19.80 -4.24 -9.76
CA THR A 130 -19.83 -3.21 -8.72
C THR A 130 -20.12 -3.73 -7.30
N TRP A 131 -21.01 -4.71 -7.16
CA TRP A 131 -21.40 -5.32 -5.88
C TRP A 131 -21.01 -6.80 -5.73
N TRP A 132 -20.15 -7.33 -6.60
CA TRP A 132 -19.74 -8.74 -6.56
C TRP A 132 -18.24 -8.93 -6.46
N SER A 133 -17.85 -9.75 -5.50
CA SER A 133 -16.48 -10.24 -5.34
C SER A 133 -16.48 -11.77 -5.30
N THR A 134 -15.42 -12.38 -5.82
CA THR A 134 -15.18 -13.82 -5.68
C THR A 134 -13.71 -14.10 -5.39
N ALA A 135 -13.44 -15.29 -4.88
CA ALA A 135 -12.09 -15.75 -4.60
C ALA A 135 -11.43 -16.31 -5.87
N TRP A 136 -10.12 -16.15 -5.94
CA TRP A 136 -9.28 -16.72 -7.00
C TRP A 136 -7.96 -17.20 -6.43
N ALA A 137 -7.54 -18.39 -6.83
CA ALA A 137 -6.25 -18.96 -6.46
C ALA A 137 -5.31 -18.99 -7.67
N GLY A 138 -4.05 -18.65 -7.44
CA GLY A 138 -3.05 -18.58 -8.50
C GLY A 138 -1.64 -18.84 -7.99
N ARG A 139 -0.67 -18.79 -8.90
CA ARG A 139 0.76 -19.01 -8.59
C ARG A 139 1.70 -17.99 -9.23
N ARG A 140 1.21 -17.16 -10.15
CA ARG A 140 2.00 -16.19 -10.93
C ARG A 140 1.26 -14.86 -11.02
N GLY A 141 1.99 -13.78 -11.29
CA GLY A 141 1.38 -12.44 -11.43
C GLY A 141 0.28 -12.38 -12.51
N ARG A 142 0.43 -13.13 -13.60
CA ARG A 142 -0.61 -13.23 -14.65
C ARG A 142 -1.92 -13.90 -14.18
N ASP A 143 -1.88 -14.65 -13.09
CA ASP A 143 -3.06 -15.33 -12.55
C ASP A 143 -3.92 -14.37 -11.72
N LEU A 144 -3.39 -13.20 -11.34
CA LEU A 144 -4.16 -12.16 -10.66
C LEU A 144 -5.31 -11.70 -11.57
N GLN A 145 -6.44 -11.37 -10.95
CA GLN A 145 -7.60 -10.86 -11.67
C GLN A 145 -7.59 -9.33 -11.65
N MET A 146 -8.26 -8.71 -12.62
CA MET A 146 -8.48 -7.26 -12.58
C MET A 146 -9.24 -6.87 -11.32
N GLU A 147 -8.94 -5.70 -10.77
CA GLU A 147 -9.55 -5.20 -9.53
C GLU A 147 -9.41 -6.18 -8.35
N THR A 148 -8.27 -6.85 -8.19
CA THR A 148 -7.95 -7.62 -6.98
C THR A 148 -7.87 -6.69 -5.77
N GLN A 149 -8.68 -6.98 -4.75
CA GLN A 149 -8.88 -6.19 -3.54
C GLN A 149 -7.96 -6.60 -2.38
N TRP A 150 -7.43 -7.82 -2.41
CA TRP A 150 -6.33 -8.26 -1.54
C TRP A 150 -5.74 -9.56 -2.09
N VAL A 151 -4.49 -9.85 -1.70
CA VAL A 151 -3.79 -11.10 -2.00
C VAL A 151 -3.19 -11.65 -0.71
N LEU A 152 -3.39 -12.94 -0.44
CA LEU A 152 -2.73 -13.69 0.61
C LEU A 152 -1.72 -14.64 -0.03
N LEU A 153 -0.44 -14.29 0.06
CA LEU A 153 0.68 -15.06 -0.46
C LEU A 153 1.10 -16.11 0.57
N GLU A 154 1.34 -17.33 0.12
CA GLU A 154 2.00 -18.34 0.95
C GLU A 154 3.52 -18.14 0.96
N VAL A 155 4.11 -18.25 2.15
CA VAL A 155 5.55 -18.14 2.39
C VAL A 155 6.02 -19.35 3.21
N PRO A 156 6.00 -20.56 2.63
CA PRO A 156 6.36 -21.79 3.35
C PRO A 156 7.78 -21.75 3.92
N GLU A 157 8.68 -20.96 3.32
CA GLU A 157 10.05 -20.73 3.78
C GLU A 157 10.11 -20.18 5.21
N LEU A 158 9.05 -19.50 5.66
CA LEU A 158 8.94 -18.86 6.97
C LEU A 158 7.81 -19.40 7.84
N ALA A 159 7.19 -20.54 7.47
CA ALA A 159 6.12 -21.14 8.25
C ALA A 159 6.54 -21.43 9.71
N GLY A 160 7.75 -21.98 9.92
CA GLY A 160 8.30 -22.22 11.27
C GLY A 160 8.73 -20.96 12.03
N ALA A 161 8.77 -19.80 11.36
CA ALA A 161 9.12 -18.51 11.96
C ALA A 161 7.90 -17.63 12.26
N GLY A 162 6.68 -18.18 12.15
CA GLY A 162 5.43 -17.46 12.37
C GLY A 162 5.17 -16.38 11.31
N ALA A 163 5.66 -16.57 10.09
CA ALA A 163 5.46 -15.68 8.94
C ALA A 163 5.13 -16.49 7.67
N GLY A 164 4.35 -17.57 7.83
CA GLY A 164 3.97 -18.48 6.76
C GLY A 164 3.09 -17.86 5.67
N TYR A 165 2.57 -16.65 5.89
CA TYR A 165 1.71 -15.94 4.94
C TYR A 165 2.02 -14.45 4.93
N VAL A 166 1.83 -13.83 3.75
CA VAL A 166 1.88 -12.37 3.59
C VAL A 166 0.58 -11.87 2.98
N LEU A 167 -0.13 -11.01 3.70
CA LEU A 167 -1.25 -10.24 3.18
C LEU A 167 -0.71 -9.03 2.41
N VAL A 168 -1.24 -8.78 1.21
CA VAL A 168 -1.12 -7.52 0.46
C VAL A 168 -2.51 -6.92 0.37
N LEU A 169 -2.68 -5.76 1.00
CA LEU A 169 -3.95 -5.05 1.12
C LEU A 169 -3.83 -3.66 0.46
N PRO A 170 -4.36 -3.47 -0.74
CA PRO A 170 -4.65 -2.15 -1.30
C PRO A 170 -5.36 -1.24 -0.29
N LEU A 171 -4.91 0.00 -0.20
CA LEU A 171 -5.44 1.01 0.72
C LEU A 171 -6.05 2.19 -0.04
N VAL A 172 -6.77 3.00 0.73
CA VAL A 172 -7.13 4.36 0.36
C VAL A 172 -6.07 5.31 0.92
N GLN A 173 -5.53 6.18 0.09
CA GLN A 173 -4.58 7.22 0.48
C GLN A 173 -5.10 8.58 -0.01
N GLY A 174 -5.56 9.41 0.92
CA GLY A 174 -6.20 10.68 0.58
C GLY A 174 -7.42 10.44 -0.32
N GLY A 175 -7.47 11.12 -1.47
CA GLY A 175 -8.54 10.96 -2.46
C GLY A 175 -8.40 9.77 -3.41
N PHE A 176 -7.44 8.85 -3.18
CA PHE A 176 -7.16 7.75 -4.09
C PHE A 176 -7.45 6.41 -3.44
N ARG A 177 -8.23 5.56 -4.11
CA ARG A 177 -8.30 4.12 -3.80
C ARG A 177 -7.23 3.38 -4.59
N SER A 178 -6.95 2.15 -4.20
CA SER A 178 -6.17 1.27 -5.05
C SER A 178 -6.70 -0.14 -5.17
N ALA A 179 -6.22 -0.81 -6.21
CA ALA A 179 -6.45 -2.23 -6.47
C ALA A 179 -5.20 -2.83 -7.13
N ILE A 180 -5.09 -4.16 -7.06
CA ILE A 180 -4.03 -4.93 -7.72
C ILE A 180 -4.55 -5.42 -9.06
N PHE A 181 -3.76 -5.26 -10.11
CA PHE A 181 -4.02 -5.78 -11.45
C PHE A 181 -2.91 -6.75 -11.88
N PRO A 182 -3.23 -7.73 -12.74
CA PRO A 182 -2.19 -8.42 -13.51
C PRO A 182 -1.50 -7.41 -14.43
N GLY A 183 -0.18 -7.52 -14.54
CA GLY A 183 0.62 -6.79 -15.53
C GLY A 183 1.25 -7.72 -16.55
N ASP A 184 1.74 -7.14 -17.65
CA ASP A 184 2.49 -7.86 -18.69
C ASP A 184 3.69 -8.60 -18.09
N ASP A 185 4.14 -9.67 -18.74
CA ASP A 185 5.27 -10.49 -18.30
C ASP A 185 5.19 -10.94 -16.83
N ASN A 186 4.01 -11.39 -16.38
CA ASN A 186 3.75 -11.76 -14.98
C ASN A 186 3.93 -10.61 -13.97
N GLY A 187 3.75 -9.36 -14.42
CA GLY A 187 3.83 -8.20 -13.54
C GLY A 187 2.74 -8.20 -12.48
N VAL A 188 3.06 -7.59 -11.34
CA VAL A 188 2.07 -7.16 -10.35
C VAL A 188 1.98 -5.65 -10.47
N VAL A 189 0.78 -5.15 -10.69
CA VAL A 189 0.50 -3.71 -10.83
C VAL A 189 -0.38 -3.28 -9.67
N ILE A 190 -0.05 -2.15 -9.04
CA ILE A 190 -0.95 -1.45 -8.14
C ILE A 190 -1.44 -0.22 -8.86
N CYS A 191 -2.77 -0.08 -8.98
CA CYS A 191 -3.38 1.09 -9.59
C CYS A 191 -3.94 2.00 -8.51
N ALA A 192 -3.40 3.22 -8.40
CA ALA A 192 -4.02 4.28 -7.61
C ALA A 192 -5.01 5.06 -8.50
N GLU A 193 -6.23 5.28 -8.04
CA GLU A 193 -7.26 5.99 -8.82
C GLU A 193 -8.14 6.86 -7.92
N SER A 194 -8.34 8.12 -8.31
CA SER A 194 -9.22 9.06 -7.61
C SER A 194 -10.65 9.06 -8.11
N GLY A 195 -10.88 8.59 -9.35
CA GLY A 195 -12.19 8.68 -10.03
C GLY A 195 -12.54 10.10 -10.50
N SER A 196 -11.60 11.04 -10.46
CA SER A 196 -11.80 12.42 -10.91
C SER A 196 -10.54 12.99 -11.54
N GLU A 197 -10.63 13.53 -12.76
CA GLU A 197 -9.51 14.21 -13.43
C GLU A 197 -9.02 15.44 -12.67
N ALA A 198 -9.89 16.06 -11.85
CA ALA A 198 -9.52 17.21 -11.02
C ALA A 198 -8.66 16.83 -9.80
N VAL A 199 -8.67 15.55 -9.40
CA VAL A 199 -7.90 15.06 -8.25
C VAL A 199 -6.74 14.23 -8.78
N THR A 200 -5.55 14.85 -8.82
CA THR A 200 -4.31 14.22 -9.28
C THR A 200 -3.26 14.14 -8.16
N GLY A 201 -2.34 13.19 -8.26
CA GLY A 201 -1.27 13.01 -7.28
C GLY A 201 -0.03 12.37 -7.88
N THR A 202 1.10 12.55 -7.20
CA THR A 202 2.41 11.95 -7.55
C THR A 202 2.98 11.06 -6.46
N ASP A 203 2.44 11.11 -5.24
CA ASP A 203 2.93 10.40 -4.07
C ASP A 203 1.90 9.37 -3.61
N PHE A 204 2.24 8.11 -3.79
CA PHE A 204 1.41 6.96 -3.42
C PHE A 204 2.20 6.01 -2.51
N ARG A 205 3.10 6.53 -1.65
CA ARG A 205 4.02 5.70 -0.85
C ARG A 205 3.33 4.76 0.16
N ARG A 206 2.05 5.00 0.50
CA ARG A 206 1.26 4.19 1.43
C ARG A 206 -0.01 3.60 0.81
N ILE A 207 0.02 3.37 -0.50
CA ILE A 207 -1.15 2.94 -1.25
C ILE A 207 -1.49 1.45 -1.07
N ALA A 208 -0.59 0.64 -0.53
CA ALA A 208 -0.89 -0.71 -0.07
C ALA A 208 -0.19 -1.02 1.26
N TYR A 209 -0.79 -1.89 2.05
CA TYR A 209 -0.22 -2.46 3.26
C TYR A 209 0.21 -3.91 3.03
N VAL A 210 1.37 -4.29 3.51
CA VAL A 210 1.85 -5.67 3.53
C VAL A 210 2.01 -6.13 4.98
N HIS A 211 1.58 -7.35 5.28
CA HIS A 211 1.65 -7.90 6.63
C HIS A 211 2.06 -9.37 6.64
N ALA A 212 3.09 -9.70 7.42
CA ALA A 212 3.56 -11.07 7.62
C ALA A 212 2.90 -11.73 8.82
N GLY A 213 2.07 -12.74 8.57
CA GLY A 213 1.30 -13.47 9.57
C GLY A 213 1.60 -14.97 9.59
N ASP A 214 1.12 -15.63 10.63
CA ASP A 214 1.10 -17.09 10.73
C ASP A 214 -0.32 -17.60 10.48
N ALA A 215 -0.45 -18.84 9.98
CA ALA A 215 -1.71 -19.56 9.90
C ALA A 215 -2.00 -20.40 11.15
N SER A 216 -1.44 -20.03 12.30
CA SER A 216 -1.91 -20.54 13.58
C SER A 216 -3.32 -19.99 13.87
N LEU A 217 -4.30 -20.39 13.07
CA LEU A 217 -5.67 -20.53 13.53
C LEU A 217 -5.59 -21.39 14.79
N PRO A 218 -6.27 -21.02 15.90
CA PRO A 218 -6.48 -21.98 16.96
C PRO A 218 -7.11 -23.21 16.30
N ARG A 219 -6.47 -24.38 16.44
CA ARG A 219 -7.07 -25.63 15.99
C ARG A 219 -8.41 -25.73 16.72
N CYS A 220 -9.51 -25.60 15.99
CA CYS A 220 -10.83 -25.95 16.49
C CYS A 220 -10.86 -27.44 16.87
#